data_AF-A0A965E1V2-F1
#
_entry.id   AF-A0A965E1V2-F1
#
_cell.length_a   1.000
_cell.length_b   1.000
_cell.length_c   1.000
_cell.angle_alpha   90.00
_cell.angle_beta   90.00
_cell.angle_gamma   90.00
#
_symmetry.space_group_name_H-M   'P 1'
#
loop_
_entity.id
_entity.type
_entity.pdbx_description
1 polymer ?
#
loop_
_entity_poly.entity_id
_entity_poly.type
_entity_poly.pdbx_seq_one_letter_code
_entity_poly.pdbx_strand_id
1 'polypeptide(L)' 'MVFGSNTRTVHSQDNCPTIVTGRGSGFKLGEHFNYPDKTPLSNLWLTILKGSGLKVEKFGGSTGTLGEILV' A
#
# COMPACT_ATOMS: atom_id res chain seq x y z
N MET A 1 -18.78 -12.70 9.82
CA MET A 1 -17.76 -12.47 8.78
C MET A 1 -16.41 -12.72 9.44
N VAL A 2 -15.69 -13.78 9.06
CA VAL A 2 -14.37 -14.11 9.63
C VAL A 2 -13.31 -13.56 8.68
N PHE A 3 -12.45 -12.66 9.17
CA PHE A 3 -11.26 -12.24 8.47
C PHE A 3 -10.12 -13.21 8.82
N GLY A 4 -9.53 -13.88 7.82
CA GLY A 4 -8.35 -14.74 8.01
C GLY A 4 -8.59 -16.25 8.06
N SER A 5 -9.80 -16.77 7.84
CA SER A 5 -10.01 -18.21 7.59
C SER A 5 -10.01 -18.52 6.09
N ASN A 6 -9.56 -19.72 5.71
CA ASN A 6 -9.60 -20.24 4.33
C ASN A 6 -11.06 -20.52 3.85
N THR A 7 -12.03 -20.52 4.77
CA THR A 7 -13.46 -20.67 4.47
C THR A 7 -14.11 -19.33 4.09
N ARG A 8 -13.78 -18.83 2.89
CA ARG A 8 -14.52 -17.73 2.23
C ARG A 8 -14.79 -18.13 0.78
N THR A 9 -16.01 -17.89 0.29
CA THR A 9 -16.39 -18.18 -1.10
C THR A 9 -15.74 -17.23 -2.11
N VAL A 10 -15.15 -16.13 -1.66
CA VAL A 10 -14.54 -15.09 -2.50
C VAL A 10 -13.31 -14.52 -1.80
N HIS A 11 -12.20 -14.40 -2.52
CA HIS A 11 -11.04 -13.64 -2.05
C HIS A 11 -11.37 -12.14 -2.13
N SER A 12 -11.28 -11.42 -1.01
CA SER A 12 -11.32 -9.95 -1.03
C SER A 12 -10.14 -9.40 -0.25
N GLN A 13 -9.63 -8.27 -0.72
CA GLN A 13 -8.48 -7.58 -0.17
C GLN A 13 -8.90 -6.25 0.47
N ASP A 14 -10.17 -6.16 0.86
CA ASP A 14 -10.77 -4.94 1.42
C ASP A 14 -10.30 -4.72 2.86
N ASN A 15 -9.86 -3.48 3.15
CA ASN A 15 -9.41 -3.03 4.48
C ASN A 15 -8.41 -3.99 5.15
N CYS A 16 -7.48 -4.55 4.37
CA CYS A 16 -6.44 -5.41 4.90
C CYS A 16 -5.40 -4.58 5.65
N PRO A 17 -5.16 -4.82 6.95
CA PRO A 17 -4.11 -4.12 7.67
C PRO A 17 -2.76 -4.38 6.99
N THR A 18 -2.08 -3.30 6.62
CA THR A 18 -0.82 -3.35 5.87
C THR A 18 0.29 -2.73 6.71
N ILE A 19 1.34 -3.50 6.98
CA ILE A 19 2.51 -3.05 7.74
C ILE A 19 3.69 -2.94 6.78
N VAL A 20 4.34 -1.78 6.80
CA VAL A 20 5.60 -1.53 6.07
C VAL A 20 6.69 -1.27 7.07
N THR A 21 7.84 -1.92 6.89
CA THR A 21 9.00 -1.80 7.80
C THR A 21 10.29 -1.64 7.00
N GLY A 22 11.31 -1.09 7.66
CA GLY A 22 12.58 -0.70 7.05
C GLY A 22 12.55 0.74 6.52
N ARG A 23 13.73 1.27 6.18
CA ARG A 23 13.94 2.64 5.67
C ARG A 23 14.17 2.72 4.16
N GLY A 24 13.99 1.61 3.45
CA GLY A 24 14.07 1.61 1.99
C GLY A 24 13.09 2.61 1.38
N SER A 25 13.40 3.10 0.18
CA SER A 25 12.51 3.99 -0.58
C SER A 25 12.19 5.36 0.05
N GLY A 26 12.80 5.72 1.20
CA GLY A 26 12.63 7.02 1.84
C GLY A 26 11.44 7.13 2.81
N PHE A 27 10.99 6.02 3.42
CA PHE A 27 9.84 6.04 4.32
C PHE A 27 10.01 6.88 5.59
N LYS A 28 8.95 7.60 5.95
CA LYS A 28 8.75 8.20 7.27
C LYS A 28 8.32 7.10 8.26
N LEU A 29 9.14 6.87 9.29
CA LEU A 29 8.91 5.82 10.28
C LEU A 29 8.05 6.30 11.45
N GLY A 30 7.40 5.34 12.14
CA GLY A 30 6.63 5.61 13.37
C GLY A 30 5.27 6.24 13.13
N GLU A 31 4.77 6.14 11.90
CA GLU A 31 3.51 6.74 11.47
C GLU A 31 2.40 5.70 11.33
N HIS A 32 1.16 6.16 11.49
CA HIS A 32 -0.04 5.39 11.19
C HIS A 32 -0.97 6.21 10.32
N PHE A 33 -1.29 5.71 9.13
CA PHE A 33 -2.16 6.37 8.16
C PHE A 33 -3.45 5.58 7.99
N ASN A 34 -4.59 6.27 8.07
CA ASN A 34 -5.89 5.73 7.70
C ASN A 34 -6.33 6.35 6.37
N TYR A 35 -6.39 5.53 5.32
CA TYR A 35 -6.77 5.99 3.99
C TYR A 35 -8.28 5.84 3.77
N PRO A 36 -8.87 6.63 2.84
CA PRO A 36 -10.25 6.42 2.44
C PRO A 36 -10.51 4.99 1.94
N ASP A 37 -11.73 4.51 2.15
CA ASP A 37 -12.17 3.21 1.62
C ASP A 37 -11.88 3.10 0.12
N LYS A 38 -11.48 1.89 -0.30
CA LYS A 38 -11.12 1.55 -1.69
C LYS A 38 -9.87 2.27 -2.22
N THR A 39 -9.05 2.88 -1.37
CA THR A 39 -7.71 3.31 -1.76
C THR A 39 -6.92 2.10 -2.29
N PRO A 40 -6.43 2.14 -3.55
CA PRO A 40 -5.74 0.99 -4.12
C PRO A 40 -4.42 0.70 -3.39
N LEU A 41 -4.23 -0.53 -2.91
CA LEU A 41 -2.95 -0.97 -2.34
C LEU A 41 -1.79 -0.81 -3.36
N SER A 42 -2.08 -0.84 -4.65
CA SER A 42 -1.11 -0.55 -5.71
C SER A 42 -0.50 0.85 -5.65
N ASN A 43 -1.15 1.82 -5.00
CA ASN A 43 -0.55 3.14 -4.77
C ASN A 43 0.66 3.05 -3.84
N LEU A 44 0.63 2.16 -2.83
CA LEU A 44 1.79 1.88 -1.97
C LEU A 44 2.93 1.26 -2.78
N TRP A 45 2.64 0.28 -3.64
CA TRP A 45 3.66 -0.36 -4.48
C TRP A 45 4.29 0.63 -5.47
N LEU A 46 3.50 1.48 -6.11
CA LEU A 46 4.03 2.53 -6.99
C LEU A 46 4.94 3.51 -6.22
N THR A 47 4.56 3.84 -4.99
CA THR A 47 5.36 4.71 -4.10
C THR A 47 6.70 4.08 -3.76
N ILE A 48 6.72 2.78 -3.41
CA ILE A 48 7.96 2.02 -3.14
C ILE A 48 8.87 2.00 -4.36
N LEU A 49 8.33 1.72 -5.55
CA LEU A 49 9.12 1.65 -6.77
C LEU A 49 9.78 2.99 -7.09
N LYS A 50 9.02 4.08 -7.03
CA LYS A 50 9.53 5.43 -7.28
C LYS A 50 10.53 5.88 -6.20
N GLY A 51 10.23 5.65 -4.93
CA GLY A 51 11.13 5.96 -3.83
C GLY A 51 12.44 5.16 -3.89
N SER A 52 12.43 4.00 -4.55
CA SER A 52 13.63 3.19 -4.83
C SER A 52 14.41 3.66 -6.08
N GLY A 53 14.02 4.79 -6.69
CA GLY A 53 14.68 5.37 -7.86
C GLY A 53 14.23 4.81 -9.21
N LEU A 54 13.22 3.92 -9.25
CA LEU A 54 12.72 3.39 -10.52
C LEU A 54 11.76 4.40 -11.20
N LYS A 55 11.97 4.60 -12.50
CA LYS A 55 11.12 5.43 -13.35
C LYS A 55 9.91 4.62 -13.85
N VAL A 56 8.95 4.36 -12.96
CA VAL A 56 7.71 3.62 -13.26
C VAL A 56 6.53 4.57 -13.22
N GLU A 57 5.72 4.62 -14.29
CA GLU A 57 4.57 5.52 -14.35
C GLU A 57 3.36 4.99 -13.57
N LYS A 58 3.14 3.67 -13.64
CA LYS A 58 1.97 3.00 -13.05
C LYS A 58 2.32 1.57 -12.59
N PHE A 59 1.68 1.12 -11.51
CA PHE A 59 1.75 -0.26 -11.06
C PHE A 59 0.34 -0.82 -10.88
N GLY A 60 -0.02 -1.88 -11.63
CA GLY A 60 -1.36 -2.46 -11.57
C GLY A 60 -2.48 -1.42 -11.73
N GLY A 61 -3.42 -1.41 -10.78
CA GLY A 61 -4.54 -0.45 -10.71
C GLY A 61 -4.23 0.86 -9.99
N SER A 62 -2.96 1.24 -9.80
CA SER A 62 -2.61 2.48 -9.08
C SER A 62 -3.22 3.72 -9.74
N THR A 63 -3.76 4.62 -8.92
CA THR A 63 -4.28 5.94 -9.32
C THR A 63 -3.33 7.08 -8.95
N GLY A 64 -2.30 6.80 -8.15
CA GLY A 64 -1.30 7.78 -7.72
C GLY A 64 -0.29 7.18 -6.75
N THR A 65 0.55 8.04 -6.18
CA THR A 65 1.46 7.69 -5.08
C THR A 65 0.89 8.17 -3.75
N LEU A 66 1.34 7.56 -2.67
CA LEU A 66 1.11 7.98 -1.29
C LEU A 66 2.31 8.84 -0.88
N GLY A 67 2.35 10.11 -1.26
CA GLY A 67 3.54 10.95 -1.07
C GLY A 67 3.83 11.27 0.41
N GLU A 68 2.79 11.33 1.23
CA GLU A 68 2.82 11.67 2.65
C GLU A 68 3.55 10.65 3.53
N ILE A 69 3.80 9.45 3.02
CA ILE A 69 4.51 8.39 3.75
C ILE A 69 6.02 8.46 3.55
N LEU A 70 6.51 9.36 2.69
CA LEU A 70 7.93 9.56 2.41
C LEU A 70 8.48 10.77 3.17
N VAL A 71 9.81 10.81 3.34
CA VAL A 71 10.60 11.93 3.89
C VAL A 71 11.05 12.86 2.77
#